data_AF-A0A9E3JTB1-F1
#
_entry.id   AF-A0A9E3JTB1-F1
#
_cell.length_a   1.000
_cell.length_b   1.000
_cell.length_c   1.000
_cell.angle_alpha   90.00
_cell.angle_beta   90.00
_cell.angle_gamma   90.00
#
_symmetry.space_group_name_H-M   'P 1'
#
loop_
_entity.id
_entity.type
_entity.pdbx_description
1 polymer ?
#
loop_
_entity_poly.entity_id
_entity_poly.type
_entity_poly.pdbx_seq_one_letter_code
_entity_poly.pdbx_strand_id
1 'polypeptide(L)'
;MSDPDRSRPPPPIHVVAGVIADVRGRILLARRTEGRDLAGLWEFPGGKVDPGETPEQALVRELREELGIEARVGEAVIEVPQRYPHKRLRLDVRRIASWTGSVKGLDGQALAWVPPHKLASYAMPDADRPVVAALRQPALYWVTPDLIMPDLVRSDLVRPEPGAGDSRHDARIERVWRDALRAALDAGARRVQLRAPTLAASAPARWRALVEAAVADIRAADGEALINDDVALAEALGIGVHLPARRLRALAARPLSPAQPVIASCHDLDELRLAQALGCDAAVLGPVLPTASHPGQPGIGWETFAALREDVALPMYAIGGLQRDDVAIARRHGAQGIAAIRGLWPG
;
A
#
# COMPACT_ATOMS: atom_id res chain seq x y z
N MET A 1 -38.88 23.60 14.57
CA MET A 1 -38.14 22.46 15.15
C MET A 1 -37.41 21.77 14.01
N SER A 2 -36.14 22.09 13.83
CA SER A 2 -35.26 21.49 12.83
C SER A 2 -34.87 20.10 13.35
N ASP A 3 -35.17 19.06 12.58
CA ASP A 3 -34.84 17.68 12.91
C ASP A 3 -33.31 17.50 12.98
N PRO A 4 -32.73 17.20 14.16
CA PRO A 4 -31.28 17.07 14.33
C PRO A 4 -30.68 15.86 13.57
N ASP A 5 -31.51 14.96 13.06
CA ASP A 5 -31.07 13.73 12.36
C ASP A 5 -30.72 13.95 10.88
N ARG A 6 -30.98 15.13 10.31
CA ARG A 6 -30.65 15.45 8.90
C ARG A 6 -29.16 15.77 8.64
N SER A 7 -28.31 15.70 9.65
CA SER A 7 -26.88 16.07 9.55
C SER A 7 -25.93 14.87 9.46
N ARG A 8 -26.40 13.65 9.73
CA ARG A 8 -25.55 12.46 9.69
C ARG A 8 -25.60 11.83 8.29
N PRO A 9 -24.47 11.67 7.59
CA PRO A 9 -24.47 10.95 6.31
C PRO A 9 -25.00 9.53 6.53
N PRO A 10 -25.73 8.96 5.55
CA PRO A 10 -26.27 7.62 5.67
C PRO A 10 -25.16 6.62 6.00
N PRO A 11 -25.47 5.57 6.79
CA PRO A 11 -24.50 4.54 7.11
C PRO A 11 -23.95 3.91 5.82
N PRO A 12 -22.66 3.55 5.77
CA PRO A 12 -22.10 2.92 4.59
C PRO A 12 -22.80 1.57 4.34
N ILE A 13 -23.12 1.29 3.09
CA ILE A 13 -23.60 -0.01 2.64
C ILE A 13 -22.43 -0.98 2.79
N HIS A 14 -22.64 -2.07 3.53
CA HIS A 14 -21.63 -3.10 3.70
C HIS A 14 -21.75 -4.12 2.56
N VAL A 15 -20.67 -4.28 1.81
CA VAL A 15 -20.53 -5.28 0.74
C VAL A 15 -19.36 -6.17 1.08
N VAL A 16 -19.53 -7.47 0.87
CA VAL A 16 -18.48 -8.46 1.04
C VAL A 16 -18.13 -9.09 -0.30
N ALA A 17 -16.85 -9.29 -0.57
CA ALA A 17 -16.38 -9.90 -1.81
C ALA A 17 -15.31 -10.98 -1.58
N GLY A 18 -15.27 -11.96 -2.48
CA GLY A 18 -14.41 -13.14 -2.40
C GLY A 18 -13.27 -13.11 -3.42
N VAL A 19 -12.03 -13.21 -2.94
CA VAL A 19 -10.86 -13.52 -3.77
C VAL A 19 -10.77 -15.04 -3.90
N ILE A 20 -11.26 -15.56 -5.02
CA ILE A 20 -11.22 -16.98 -5.35
C ILE A 20 -10.03 -17.22 -6.28
N ALA A 21 -9.12 -18.12 -5.89
CA ALA A 21 -7.97 -18.50 -6.70
C ALA A 21 -8.08 -19.94 -7.17
N ASP A 22 -7.84 -20.20 -8.45
CA ASP A 22 -7.75 -21.57 -8.97
C ASP A 22 -6.39 -22.23 -8.62
N VAL A 23 -6.25 -23.51 -8.99
CA VAL A 23 -5.02 -24.28 -8.78
C VAL A 23 -3.78 -23.71 -9.50
N ARG A 24 -3.97 -22.78 -10.45
CA ARG A 24 -2.90 -22.08 -11.18
C ARG A 24 -2.64 -20.68 -10.59
N GLY A 25 -3.29 -20.33 -9.48
CA GLY A 25 -3.18 -19.02 -8.83
C GLY A 25 -3.86 -17.88 -9.59
N ARG A 26 -4.70 -18.17 -10.59
CA ARG A 26 -5.51 -17.15 -11.28
C ARG A 26 -6.70 -16.79 -10.40
N ILE A 27 -7.06 -15.51 -10.39
CA ILE A 27 -8.14 -14.96 -9.58
C ILE A 27 -9.40 -14.81 -10.43
N LEU A 28 -10.54 -15.24 -9.89
CA LEU A 28 -11.84 -15.10 -10.54
C LEU A 28 -12.33 -13.65 -10.47
N LEU A 29 -12.68 -13.08 -11.62
CA LEU A 29 -13.43 -11.84 -11.73
C LEU A 29 -14.78 -12.11 -12.40
N ALA A 30 -15.78 -11.34 -12.01
CA ALA A 30 -17.10 -11.29 -12.65
C ALA A 30 -17.33 -9.92 -13.31
N ARG A 31 -17.97 -9.89 -14.48
CA ARG A 31 -18.33 -8.65 -15.16
C ARG A 31 -19.77 -8.28 -14.83
N ARG A 32 -19.98 -7.10 -14.27
CA ARG A 32 -21.30 -6.58 -13.89
C ARG A 32 -22.24 -6.57 -15.10
N THR A 33 -23.39 -7.22 -14.96
CA THR A 33 -24.43 -7.28 -15.99
C THR A 33 -25.06 -5.90 -16.26
N GLU A 34 -25.66 -5.74 -17.44
CA GLU A 34 -26.36 -4.51 -17.80
C GLU A 34 -27.55 -4.25 -16.85
N GLY A 35 -27.80 -2.98 -16.51
CA GLY A 35 -28.86 -2.59 -15.56
C GLY A 35 -28.46 -2.61 -14.08
N ARG A 36 -27.28 -3.14 -13.72
CA ARG A 36 -26.68 -2.94 -12.39
C ARG A 36 -25.88 -1.63 -12.36
N ASP A 37 -25.74 -1.03 -11.17
CA ASP A 37 -24.87 0.14 -10.96
C ASP A 37 -23.45 -0.17 -11.47
N LEU A 38 -22.76 0.76 -12.13
CA LEU A 38 -21.42 0.54 -12.72
C LEU A 38 -21.32 -0.66 -13.71
N ALA A 39 -22.38 -0.93 -14.50
CA ALA A 39 -22.43 -2.02 -15.47
C ALA A 39 -21.20 -2.09 -16.40
N GLY A 40 -20.79 -3.32 -16.74
CA GLY A 40 -19.69 -3.57 -17.66
C GLY A 40 -18.29 -3.57 -17.03
N LEU A 41 -18.12 -3.06 -15.81
CA LEU A 41 -16.88 -3.19 -15.03
C LEU A 41 -16.71 -4.62 -14.49
N TRP A 42 -15.46 -4.97 -14.22
CA TRP A 42 -15.08 -6.24 -13.58
C TRP A 42 -14.90 -6.04 -12.07
N GLU A 43 -15.31 -7.02 -11.29
CA GLU A 43 -15.22 -6.99 -9.83
C GLU A 43 -14.95 -8.39 -9.25
N PHE A 44 -14.59 -8.41 -7.97
CA PHE A 44 -14.57 -9.64 -7.19
C PHE A 44 -16.02 -10.09 -6.89
N PRO A 45 -16.37 -11.38 -7.09
CA PRO A 45 -17.73 -11.87 -6.81
C PRO A 45 -18.13 -11.70 -5.35
N GLY A 46 -19.41 -11.41 -5.11
CA GLY A 46 -19.96 -11.14 -3.79
C GLY A 46 -21.10 -10.13 -3.83
N GLY A 47 -21.55 -9.68 -2.67
CA GLY A 47 -22.74 -8.85 -2.59
C GLY A 47 -22.94 -8.17 -1.25
N LYS A 48 -24.15 -7.66 -1.04
CA LYS A 48 -24.48 -6.87 0.14
C LYS A 48 -24.62 -7.78 1.36
N VAL A 49 -24.21 -7.25 2.51
CA VAL A 49 -24.50 -7.87 3.80
C VAL A 49 -25.87 -7.39 4.26
N ASP A 50 -26.82 -8.32 4.34
CA ASP A 50 -28.18 -8.11 4.79
C ASP A 50 -28.27 -7.97 6.33
N PRO A 51 -29.36 -7.40 6.86
CA PRO A 51 -29.56 -7.30 8.29
C PRO A 51 -29.60 -8.70 8.95
N GLY A 52 -28.72 -8.91 9.94
CA GLY A 52 -28.70 -10.13 10.76
C GLY A 52 -27.72 -11.21 10.30
N GLU A 53 -27.04 -11.04 9.16
CA GLU A 53 -25.95 -11.94 8.74
C GLU A 53 -24.55 -11.36 9.04
N THR A 54 -23.59 -12.24 9.28
CA THR A 54 -22.17 -11.86 9.30
C THR A 54 -21.64 -11.71 7.87
N PRO A 55 -20.53 -10.98 7.64
CA PRO A 55 -19.93 -10.85 6.31
C PRO A 55 -19.59 -12.21 5.69
N GLU A 56 -19.16 -13.18 6.50
CA GLU A 56 -18.85 -14.54 6.03
C GLU A 56 -20.11 -15.29 5.58
N GLN A 57 -21.22 -15.15 6.31
CA GLN A 57 -22.51 -15.75 5.94
C GLN A 57 -23.04 -15.15 4.63
N ALA A 58 -23.01 -13.82 4.54
CA ALA A 58 -23.35 -13.08 3.33
C ALA A 58 -22.53 -13.57 2.13
N LEU A 59 -21.21 -13.67 2.27
CA LEU A 59 -20.33 -14.10 1.20
C LEU A 59 -20.63 -15.53 0.73
N VAL A 60 -20.90 -16.46 1.64
CA VAL A 60 -21.26 -17.84 1.26
C VAL A 60 -22.59 -17.86 0.50
N ARG A 61 -23.59 -17.09 0.94
CA ARG A 61 -24.90 -16.96 0.26
C ARG A 61 -24.73 -16.39 -1.14
N GLU A 62 -24.05 -15.25 -1.26
CA GLU A 62 -23.82 -14.56 -2.54
C GLU A 62 -23.05 -15.44 -3.53
N LEU A 63 -21.98 -16.13 -3.11
CA LEU A 63 -21.23 -17.02 -4.00
C LEU A 63 -22.04 -18.26 -4.42
N ARG A 64 -22.95 -18.73 -3.58
CA ARG A 64 -23.89 -19.81 -3.96
C ARG A 64 -24.87 -19.32 -5.02
N GLU A 65 -25.46 -18.14 -4.81
CA GLU A 65 -26.46 -17.55 -5.70
C GLU A 65 -25.86 -17.12 -7.05
N GLU A 66 -24.72 -16.42 -7.04
CA GLU A 66 -24.10 -15.87 -8.24
C GLU A 66 -23.25 -16.90 -9.01
N LEU A 67 -22.59 -17.82 -8.30
CA LEU A 67 -21.58 -18.72 -8.89
C LEU A 67 -21.92 -20.22 -8.82
N GLY A 68 -22.91 -20.61 -8.02
CA GLY A 68 -23.27 -22.01 -7.80
C GLY A 68 -22.25 -22.81 -7.01
N ILE A 69 -21.47 -22.16 -6.13
CA ILE A 69 -20.42 -22.82 -5.33
C ILE A 69 -20.72 -22.76 -3.83
N GLU A 70 -20.29 -23.80 -3.11
CA GLU A 70 -20.26 -23.81 -1.65
C GLU A 70 -18.86 -23.44 -1.18
N ALA A 71 -18.70 -22.24 -0.63
CA ALA A 71 -17.41 -21.68 -0.27
C ALA A 71 -17.11 -21.80 1.23
N ARG A 72 -15.84 -22.03 1.57
CA ARG A 72 -15.28 -21.79 2.89
C ARG A 72 -14.51 -20.48 2.87
N VAL A 73 -15.00 -19.49 3.62
CA VAL A 73 -14.34 -18.19 3.76
C VAL A 73 -13.05 -18.34 4.56
N GLY A 74 -11.99 -17.68 4.09
CA GLY A 74 -10.67 -17.64 4.68
C GLY A 74 -10.35 -16.28 5.32
N GLU A 75 -9.07 -15.92 5.30
CA GLU A 75 -8.56 -14.68 5.90
C GLU A 75 -9.10 -13.41 5.22
N ALA A 76 -9.20 -12.34 6.01
CA ALA A 76 -9.48 -11.00 5.51
C ALA A 76 -8.28 -10.47 4.70
N VAL A 77 -8.57 -9.83 3.57
CA VAL A 77 -7.58 -9.22 2.69
C VAL A 77 -7.45 -7.73 2.99
N ILE A 78 -8.55 -6.99 2.91
CA ILE A 78 -8.61 -5.53 3.13
C ILE A 78 -10.08 -5.10 3.27
N GLU A 79 -10.35 -4.07 4.07
CA GLU A 79 -11.61 -3.35 4.08
C GLU A 79 -11.42 -2.00 3.39
N VAL A 80 -12.22 -1.68 2.39
CA VAL A 80 -12.11 -0.44 1.61
C VAL A 80 -13.35 0.43 1.83
N PRO A 81 -13.24 1.50 2.64
CA PRO A 81 -14.28 2.53 2.68
C PRO A 81 -14.20 3.37 1.40
N GLN A 82 -15.35 3.59 0.75
CA GLN A 82 -15.42 4.31 -0.52
C GLN A 82 -16.69 5.16 -0.59
N ARG A 83 -16.54 6.42 -1.00
CA ARG A 83 -17.64 7.33 -1.29
C ARG A 83 -17.87 7.39 -2.80
N TYR A 84 -19.14 7.23 -3.18
CA TYR A 84 -19.66 7.49 -4.51
C TYR A 84 -20.66 8.67 -4.43
N PRO A 85 -21.00 9.33 -5.55
CA PRO A 85 -21.89 10.50 -5.52
C PRO A 85 -23.24 10.29 -4.81
N HIS A 86 -23.79 9.08 -4.84
CA HIS A 86 -25.11 8.76 -4.29
C HIS A 86 -25.11 7.76 -3.13
N LYS A 87 -23.94 7.23 -2.73
CA LYS A 87 -23.85 6.21 -1.68
C LYS A 87 -22.46 6.16 -1.05
N ARG A 88 -22.40 5.65 0.18
CA ARG A 88 -21.15 5.23 0.82
C ARG A 88 -21.11 3.71 0.88
N LEU A 89 -19.94 3.15 0.64
CA LEU A 89 -19.66 1.73 0.58
C LEU A 89 -18.56 1.41 1.59
N ARG A 90 -18.67 0.26 2.25
CA ARG A 90 -17.53 -0.45 2.81
C ARG A 90 -17.42 -1.80 2.13
N LEU A 91 -16.33 -2.04 1.42
CA LEU A 91 -16.03 -3.30 0.74
C LEU A 91 -15.11 -4.14 1.65
N ASP A 92 -15.65 -5.19 2.27
CA ASP A 92 -14.89 -6.22 3.02
C ASP A 92 -14.46 -7.32 2.06
N VAL A 93 -13.15 -7.42 1.79
CA VAL A 93 -12.63 -8.44 0.87
C VAL A 93 -11.96 -9.57 1.64
N ARG A 94 -12.33 -10.80 1.30
CA ARG A 94 -11.83 -12.02 1.96
C ARG A 94 -11.34 -13.03 0.95
N ARG A 95 -10.36 -13.85 1.35
CA ARG A 95 -9.97 -15.01 0.56
C ARG A 95 -11.01 -16.10 0.68
N ILE A 96 -11.18 -16.88 -0.39
CA ILE A 96 -11.87 -18.16 -0.32
C ILE A 96 -10.83 -19.26 -0.11
N ALA A 97 -10.90 -19.93 1.05
CA ALA A 97 -9.93 -20.95 1.44
C ALA A 97 -10.13 -22.25 0.65
N SER A 98 -11.38 -22.62 0.39
CA SER A 98 -11.76 -23.75 -0.45
C SER A 98 -13.21 -23.59 -0.92
N TRP A 99 -13.60 -24.32 -1.97
CA TRP A 99 -14.99 -24.39 -2.40
C TRP A 99 -15.31 -25.75 -3.06
N THR A 100 -16.59 -26.09 -3.16
CA THR A 100 -17.08 -27.22 -3.95
C THR A 100 -18.09 -26.74 -5.01
N GLY A 101 -18.38 -27.58 -5.99
CA GLY A 101 -19.21 -27.22 -7.14
C GLY A 101 -18.40 -26.73 -8.35
N SER A 102 -19.09 -26.30 -9.40
CA SER A 102 -18.49 -25.77 -10.62
C SER A 102 -18.88 -24.31 -10.79
N VAL A 103 -17.88 -23.43 -10.83
CA VAL A 103 -18.07 -21.98 -11.01
C VAL A 103 -18.78 -21.71 -12.34
N LYS A 104 -19.93 -21.05 -12.29
CA LYS A 104 -20.74 -20.63 -13.45
C LYS A 104 -21.36 -19.27 -13.17
N GLY A 105 -21.52 -18.41 -14.17
CA GLY A 105 -22.26 -17.16 -13.98
C GLY A 105 -23.76 -17.43 -13.97
N LEU A 106 -24.37 -17.61 -12.79
CA LEU A 106 -25.79 -17.91 -12.67
C LEU A 106 -26.70 -16.70 -12.96
N ASP A 107 -26.16 -15.49 -12.89
CA ASP A 107 -26.83 -14.24 -13.26
C ASP A 107 -26.60 -13.86 -14.74
N GLY A 108 -25.99 -14.74 -15.54
CA GLY A 108 -25.60 -14.45 -16.93
C GLY A 108 -24.38 -13.53 -17.04
N GLN A 109 -23.66 -13.31 -15.94
CA GLN A 109 -22.42 -12.53 -15.93
C GLN A 109 -21.27 -13.27 -16.63
N ALA A 110 -20.43 -12.51 -17.33
CA ALA A 110 -19.19 -13.05 -17.86
C ALA A 110 -18.18 -13.26 -16.73
N LEU A 111 -17.46 -14.38 -16.76
CA LEU A 111 -16.44 -14.74 -15.78
C LEU A 111 -15.06 -14.82 -16.43
N ALA A 112 -14.02 -14.43 -15.70
CA ALA A 112 -12.63 -14.53 -16.15
C ALA A 112 -11.71 -15.00 -15.04
N TRP A 113 -10.84 -15.97 -15.36
CA TRP A 113 -9.73 -16.38 -14.50
C TRP A 113 -8.48 -15.58 -14.90
N VAL A 114 -8.08 -14.64 -14.06
CA VAL A 114 -7.07 -13.62 -14.38
C VAL A 114 -5.79 -13.85 -13.56
N PRO A 115 -4.61 -13.97 -14.18
CA PRO A 115 -3.35 -13.97 -13.45
C PRO A 115 -3.19 -12.68 -12.61
N PRO A 116 -2.68 -12.74 -11.37
CA PRO A 116 -2.60 -11.56 -10.49
C PRO A 116 -1.94 -10.33 -11.14
N HIS A 117 -0.88 -10.54 -11.94
CA HIS A 117 -0.17 -9.44 -12.62
C HIS A 117 -1.01 -8.73 -13.71
N LYS A 118 -2.11 -9.33 -14.18
CA LYS A 118 -3.03 -8.73 -15.16
C LYS A 118 -4.25 -8.06 -14.53
N LEU A 119 -4.49 -8.18 -13.23
CA LEU A 119 -5.69 -7.61 -12.60
C LEU A 119 -5.88 -6.12 -12.89
N ALA A 120 -4.81 -5.32 -12.84
CA ALA A 120 -4.90 -3.87 -13.08
C ALA A 120 -5.20 -3.48 -14.54
N SER A 121 -5.18 -4.42 -15.50
CA SER A 121 -5.60 -4.13 -16.88
C SER A 121 -7.11 -4.21 -17.07
N TYR A 122 -7.85 -4.70 -16.07
CA TYR A 122 -9.31 -4.76 -16.10
C TYR A 122 -9.88 -3.45 -15.55
N ALA A 123 -10.89 -2.91 -16.23
CA ALA A 123 -11.63 -1.78 -15.70
C ALA A 123 -12.48 -2.25 -14.53
N MET A 124 -12.15 -1.78 -13.32
CA MET A 124 -12.81 -2.13 -12.07
C MET A 124 -13.34 -0.87 -11.37
N PRO A 125 -14.33 -1.00 -10.46
CA PRO A 125 -14.75 0.10 -9.61
C PRO A 125 -13.58 0.68 -8.79
N ASP A 126 -13.73 1.92 -8.35
CA ASP A 126 -12.70 2.62 -7.58
C ASP A 126 -12.34 1.87 -6.28
N ALA A 127 -13.33 1.26 -5.62
CA ALA A 127 -13.13 0.46 -4.40
C ALA A 127 -12.25 -0.79 -4.61
N ASP A 128 -12.14 -1.30 -5.84
CA ASP A 128 -11.40 -2.51 -6.16
C ASP A 128 -9.91 -2.26 -6.44
N ARG A 129 -9.54 -1.04 -6.85
CA ARG A 129 -8.12 -0.69 -7.09
C ARG A 129 -7.23 -0.92 -5.87
N PRO A 130 -7.65 -0.52 -4.65
CA PRO A 130 -7.01 -0.91 -3.39
C PRO A 130 -6.80 -2.41 -3.19
N VAL A 131 -7.80 -3.20 -3.56
CA VAL A 131 -7.81 -4.65 -3.38
C VAL A 131 -6.80 -5.29 -4.31
N VAL A 132 -6.81 -4.90 -5.59
CA VAL A 132 -5.82 -5.32 -6.57
C VAL A 132 -4.40 -5.02 -6.09
N ALA A 133 -4.20 -3.84 -5.51
CA ALA A 133 -2.89 -3.45 -5.00
C ALA A 133 -2.48 -4.28 -3.76
N ALA A 134 -3.40 -4.54 -2.81
CA ALA A 134 -3.16 -5.43 -1.66
C ALA A 134 -2.86 -6.89 -2.05
N LEU A 135 -3.37 -7.36 -3.20
CA LEU A 135 -3.13 -8.70 -3.72
C LEU A 135 -1.80 -8.82 -4.49
N ARG A 136 -1.28 -7.70 -5.02
CA ARG A 136 -0.11 -7.70 -5.93
C ARG A 136 1.15 -7.09 -5.33
N GLN A 137 1.00 -6.16 -4.40
CA GLN A 137 2.10 -5.36 -3.87
C GLN A 137 2.50 -5.83 -2.47
N PRO A 138 3.78 -5.69 -2.09
CA PRO A 138 4.22 -6.00 -0.73
C PRO A 138 3.46 -5.17 0.31
N ALA A 139 3.02 -5.82 1.39
CA ALA A 139 2.34 -5.13 2.49
C ALA A 139 3.29 -4.31 3.37
N LEU A 140 4.60 -4.57 3.29
CA LEU A 140 5.63 -3.85 4.04
C LEU A 140 6.43 -2.96 3.09
N TYR A 141 6.34 -1.66 3.30
CA TYR A 141 7.14 -0.65 2.62
C TYR A 141 8.25 -0.17 3.56
N TRP A 142 9.46 -0.66 3.30
CA TRP A 142 10.63 -0.39 4.12
C TRP A 142 11.22 0.97 3.76
N VAL A 143 11.42 1.83 4.73
CA VAL A 143 12.07 3.13 4.53
C VAL A 143 13.41 3.10 5.23
N THR A 144 14.51 3.28 4.51
CA THR A 144 15.84 3.22 5.12
C THR A 144 16.01 4.32 6.18
N PRO A 145 16.75 4.03 7.25
CA PRO A 145 17.15 5.03 8.23
C PRO A 145 18.18 5.99 7.63
N ASP A 146 18.34 7.17 8.24
CA ASP A 146 19.49 8.02 7.95
C ASP A 146 20.77 7.39 8.52
N LEU A 147 21.92 7.70 7.93
CA LEU A 147 23.21 7.09 8.34
C LEU A 147 23.68 7.56 9.73
N ILE A 148 23.08 8.63 10.27
CA ILE A 148 23.41 9.20 11.58
C ILE A 148 22.46 8.70 12.69
N MET A 149 21.49 7.83 12.38
CA MET A 149 20.60 7.29 13.40
C MET A 149 21.38 6.48 14.46
N PRO A 150 21.35 6.87 15.75
CA PRO A 150 22.01 6.14 16.84
C PRO A 150 21.48 4.71 17.04
N ASP A 151 20.26 4.45 16.55
CA ASP A 151 19.56 3.18 16.73
C ASP A 151 19.97 2.09 15.72
N LEU A 152 20.62 2.45 14.60
CA LEU A 152 21.06 1.48 13.58
C LEU A 152 22.57 1.30 13.55
N VAL A 153 23.29 2.33 13.99
CA VAL A 153 24.73 2.35 14.13
C VAL A 153 24.94 2.43 15.63
N ARG A 154 25.21 1.28 16.28
CA ARG A 154 25.53 1.24 17.72
C ARG A 154 26.47 2.41 18.05
N SER A 155 26.26 3.06 19.19
CA SER A 155 26.95 4.32 19.54
C SER A 155 28.48 4.23 19.55
N ASP A 156 29.04 3.02 19.63
CA ASP A 156 30.48 2.70 19.50
C ASP A 156 31.00 2.81 18.05
N LEU A 157 30.14 2.63 17.04
CA LEU A 157 30.49 2.76 15.62
C LEU A 157 30.41 4.21 15.11
N VAL A 158 29.64 5.08 15.79
CA VAL A 158 29.53 6.53 15.51
C VAL A 158 30.69 7.32 16.11
N ARG A 159 31.48 6.73 17.02
CA ARG A 159 32.70 7.37 17.52
C ARG A 159 33.82 7.24 16.48
N PRO A 160 34.45 8.34 16.02
CA PRO A 160 35.65 8.24 15.21
C PRO A 160 36.73 7.52 16.02
N GLU A 161 37.37 6.51 15.41
CA GLU A 161 38.51 5.85 16.05
C GLU A 161 39.67 6.86 16.19
N PRO A 162 40.35 6.94 17.34
CA PRO A 162 41.47 7.85 17.51
C PRO A 162 42.53 7.62 16.42
N GLY A 163 42.73 8.61 15.55
CA GLY A 163 43.70 8.56 14.44
C GLY A 163 43.17 8.01 13.11
N ALA A 164 41.89 7.62 13.01
CA ALA A 164 41.26 7.35 11.72
C ALA A 164 40.79 8.67 11.09
N GLY A 165 41.32 9.03 9.92
CA GLY A 165 40.80 10.19 9.17
C GLY A 165 39.34 9.99 8.77
N ASP A 166 38.57 11.09 8.67
CA ASP A 166 37.12 11.13 8.44
C ASP A 166 36.62 10.14 7.38
N SER A 167 37.37 9.97 6.27
CA SER A 167 37.04 9.04 5.18
C SER A 167 36.92 7.55 5.57
N ARG A 168 37.72 7.05 6.53
CA ARG A 168 37.66 5.64 6.95
C ARG A 168 36.47 5.37 7.86
N HIS A 169 36.14 6.34 8.70
CA HIS A 169 34.96 6.30 9.58
C HIS A 169 33.68 6.30 8.75
N ASP A 170 33.62 7.20 7.79
CA ASP A 170 32.57 7.33 6.79
C ASP A 170 32.29 6.03 6.01
N ALA A 171 33.35 5.39 5.48
CA ALA A 171 33.21 4.13 4.75
C ALA A 171 32.71 2.97 5.64
N ARG A 172 32.96 3.01 6.96
CA ARG A 172 32.45 2.01 7.91
C ARG A 172 30.95 2.16 8.11
N ILE A 173 30.46 3.38 8.29
CA ILE A 173 29.02 3.67 8.46
C ILE A 173 28.24 3.22 7.21
N GLU A 174 28.74 3.54 6.02
CA GLU A 174 28.11 3.12 4.75
C GLU A 174 28.03 1.59 4.63
N ARG A 175 29.09 0.86 5.05
CA ARG A 175 29.07 -0.62 5.08
C ARG A 175 28.01 -1.15 6.03
N VAL A 176 27.95 -0.64 7.26
CA VAL A 176 26.96 -1.05 8.27
C VAL A 176 25.53 -0.82 7.76
N TRP A 177 25.27 0.34 7.17
CA TRP A 177 23.98 0.65 6.56
C TRP A 177 23.61 -0.33 5.45
N ARG A 178 24.57 -0.69 4.57
CA ARG A 178 24.35 -1.62 3.47
C ARG A 178 24.18 -3.07 3.95
N ASP A 179 24.86 -3.46 5.03
CA ASP A 179 24.71 -4.78 5.63
C ASP A 179 23.35 -4.92 6.35
N ALA A 180 22.87 -3.86 7.01
CA ALA A 180 21.51 -3.82 7.53
C ALA A 180 20.46 -3.94 6.41
N LEU A 181 20.69 -3.31 5.25
CA LEU A 181 19.82 -3.47 4.08
C LEU A 181 19.79 -4.93 3.61
N ARG A 182 20.96 -5.57 3.46
CA ARG A 182 21.02 -7.00 3.09
C ARG A 182 20.28 -7.88 4.08
N ALA A 183 20.48 -7.67 5.38
CA ALA A 183 19.77 -8.41 6.41
C ALA A 183 18.24 -8.21 6.33
N ALA A 184 17.78 -7.00 6.01
CA ALA A 184 16.35 -6.74 5.79
C ALA A 184 15.81 -7.46 4.54
N LEU A 185 16.58 -7.51 3.44
CA LEU A 185 16.22 -8.23 2.22
C LEU A 185 16.12 -9.74 2.45
N ASP A 186 17.08 -10.31 3.20
CA ASP A 186 17.08 -11.70 3.64
C ASP A 186 15.88 -12.00 4.55
N ALA A 187 15.47 -11.04 5.39
CA ALA A 187 14.27 -11.11 6.23
C ALA A 187 12.95 -10.84 5.47
N GLY A 188 12.98 -10.74 4.14
CA GLY A 188 11.80 -10.65 3.29
C GLY A 188 11.40 -9.24 2.85
N ALA A 189 12.26 -8.23 3.01
CA ALA A 189 11.99 -6.91 2.43
C ALA A 189 11.91 -6.99 0.90
N ARG A 190 10.83 -6.47 0.31
CA ARG A 190 10.60 -6.49 -1.15
C ARG A 190 10.24 -5.15 -1.76
N ARG A 191 9.94 -4.13 -0.95
CA ARG A 191 9.78 -2.75 -1.38
C ARG A 191 10.55 -1.85 -0.44
N VAL A 192 11.58 -1.17 -0.96
CA VAL A 192 12.53 -0.39 -0.15
C VAL A 192 12.68 1.02 -0.71
N GLN A 193 12.39 2.02 0.12
CA GLN A 193 12.73 3.42 -0.13
C GLN A 193 14.12 3.73 0.43
N LEU A 194 15.03 4.09 -0.46
CA LEU A 194 16.36 4.58 -0.15
C LEU A 194 16.28 6.08 0.18
N ARG A 195 16.64 6.42 1.42
CA ARG A 195 16.84 7.78 1.90
C ARG A 195 17.98 7.82 2.93
N ALA A 196 18.78 8.87 2.84
CA ALA A 196 19.76 9.24 3.83
C ALA A 196 19.95 10.76 3.74
N PRO A 197 19.01 11.57 4.26
CA PRO A 197 18.99 13.01 3.99
C PRO A 197 20.28 13.71 4.40
N THR A 198 20.96 13.23 5.46
CA THR A 198 22.24 13.84 5.86
C THR A 198 23.34 13.55 4.85
N LEU A 199 23.57 12.29 4.45
CA LEU A 199 24.59 11.95 3.45
C LEU A 199 24.27 12.54 2.08
N ALA A 200 22.99 12.52 1.69
CA ALA A 200 22.54 13.09 0.42
C ALA A 200 22.83 14.60 0.33
N ALA A 201 22.75 15.32 1.46
CA ALA A 201 23.07 16.75 1.51
C ALA A 201 24.57 17.02 1.62
N SER A 202 25.32 16.25 2.43
CA SER A 202 26.73 16.52 2.72
C SER A 202 27.69 15.95 1.66
N ALA A 203 27.36 14.82 1.04
CA ALA A 203 28.20 14.17 0.03
C ALA A 203 27.37 13.48 -1.08
N PRO A 204 26.77 14.25 -2.01
CA PRO A 204 25.86 13.71 -3.04
C PRO A 204 26.48 12.62 -3.92
N ALA A 205 27.77 12.72 -4.27
CA ALA A 205 28.45 11.72 -5.08
C ALA A 205 28.59 10.37 -4.34
N ARG A 206 28.86 10.41 -3.03
CA ARG A 206 28.91 9.20 -2.19
C ARG A 206 27.53 8.60 -2.00
N TRP A 207 26.52 9.44 -1.76
CA TRP A 207 25.14 8.98 -1.71
C TRP A 207 24.73 8.25 -3.00
N ARG A 208 25.05 8.81 -4.17
CA ARG A 208 24.77 8.18 -5.45
C ARG A 208 25.43 6.81 -5.57
N ALA A 209 26.72 6.69 -5.26
CA ALA A 209 27.43 5.41 -5.32
C ALA A 209 26.83 4.36 -4.35
N LEU A 210 26.42 4.79 -3.15
CA LEU A 210 25.76 3.92 -2.19
C LEU A 210 24.38 3.46 -2.68
N VAL A 211 23.60 4.35 -3.29
CA VAL A 211 22.30 4.02 -3.92
C VAL A 211 22.47 3.00 -5.04
N GLU A 212 23.43 3.20 -5.95
CA GLU A 212 23.71 2.27 -7.04
C GLU A 212 24.04 0.86 -6.51
N ALA A 213 24.86 0.78 -5.47
CA ALA A 213 25.20 -0.48 -4.82
C ALA A 213 24.00 -1.12 -4.08
N ALA A 214 23.18 -0.32 -3.41
CA ALA A 214 21.97 -0.76 -2.73
C ALA A 214 20.90 -1.27 -3.70
N VAL A 215 20.74 -0.61 -4.85
CA VAL A 215 19.81 -1.04 -5.92
C VAL A 215 20.22 -2.40 -6.47
N ALA A 216 21.52 -2.66 -6.64
CA ALA A 216 22.01 -3.97 -7.05
C ALA A 216 21.63 -5.06 -6.04
N ASP A 217 21.80 -4.79 -4.74
CA ASP A 217 21.41 -5.73 -3.67
C ASP A 217 19.90 -5.99 -3.66
N ILE A 218 19.09 -4.94 -3.79
CA ILE A 218 17.61 -5.05 -3.83
C ILE A 218 17.15 -5.87 -5.03
N ARG A 219 17.73 -5.64 -6.22
CA ARG A 219 17.40 -6.41 -7.43
C ARG A 219 17.80 -7.87 -7.31
N ALA A 220 18.96 -8.17 -6.72
CA ALA A 220 19.39 -9.55 -6.49
C ALA A 220 18.46 -10.32 -5.55
N ALA A 221 17.68 -9.62 -4.72
CA ALA A 221 16.67 -10.17 -3.83
C ALA A 221 15.24 -10.10 -4.40
N ASP A 222 15.07 -9.87 -5.71
CA ASP A 222 13.79 -9.66 -6.39
C ASP A 222 12.93 -8.54 -5.75
N GLY A 223 13.58 -7.51 -5.22
CA GLY A 223 12.95 -6.37 -4.59
C GLY A 223 12.78 -5.17 -5.52
N GLU A 224 11.87 -4.28 -5.13
CA GLU A 224 11.60 -2.99 -5.77
C GLU A 224 12.27 -1.86 -4.97
N ALA A 225 13.17 -1.12 -5.62
CA ALA A 225 13.83 0.05 -5.04
C ALA A 225 13.09 1.34 -5.43
N LEU A 226 12.99 2.26 -4.49
CA LEU A 226 12.56 3.64 -4.72
C LEU A 226 13.59 4.60 -4.12
N ILE A 227 13.94 5.67 -4.81
CA ILE A 227 14.78 6.75 -4.26
C ILE A 227 13.90 7.90 -3.75
N ASN A 228 14.24 8.48 -2.61
CA ASN A 228 13.52 9.64 -2.08
C ASN A 228 13.86 10.93 -2.84
N ASP A 229 12.85 11.60 -3.40
CA ASP A 229 12.86 12.94 -4.03
C ASP A 229 13.77 13.16 -5.25
N ASP A 230 14.62 12.19 -5.62
CA ASP A 230 15.55 12.30 -6.74
C ASP A 230 15.01 11.62 -8.01
N VAL A 231 14.16 12.35 -8.74
CA VAL A 231 13.54 11.88 -9.99
C VAL A 231 14.60 11.54 -11.05
N ALA A 232 15.65 12.35 -11.17
CA ALA A 232 16.68 12.16 -12.19
C ALA A 232 17.49 10.87 -11.93
N LEU A 233 17.83 10.60 -10.68
CA LEU A 233 18.48 9.33 -10.32
C LEU A 233 17.52 8.14 -10.47
N ALA A 234 16.23 8.31 -10.14
CA ALA A 234 15.23 7.27 -10.34
C ALA A 234 15.15 6.84 -11.81
N GLU A 235 15.04 7.83 -12.72
CA GLU A 235 15.03 7.62 -14.17
C GLU A 235 16.32 6.94 -14.65
N ALA A 236 17.49 7.48 -14.28
CA ALA A 236 18.78 6.96 -14.72
C ALA A 236 19.02 5.49 -14.29
N LEU A 237 18.52 5.10 -13.11
CA LEU A 237 18.69 3.74 -12.61
C LEU A 237 17.54 2.80 -13.00
N GLY A 238 16.44 3.30 -13.58
CA GLY A 238 15.26 2.49 -13.85
C GLY A 238 14.60 1.96 -12.58
N ILE A 239 14.53 2.78 -11.53
CA ILE A 239 13.89 2.47 -10.23
C ILE A 239 12.73 3.43 -9.97
N GLY A 240 11.98 3.22 -8.89
CA GLY A 240 10.90 4.14 -8.51
C GLY A 240 11.38 5.42 -7.83
N VAL A 241 10.46 6.37 -7.67
CA VAL A 241 10.68 7.57 -6.84
C VAL A 241 9.63 7.66 -5.74
N HIS A 242 10.07 8.04 -4.55
CA HIS A 242 9.19 8.47 -3.47
C HIS A 242 9.21 10.00 -3.37
N LEU A 243 8.08 10.65 -3.65
CA LEU A 243 7.93 12.10 -3.66
C LEU A 243 7.50 12.59 -2.27
N PRO A 244 8.25 13.48 -1.62
CA PRO A 244 7.73 14.21 -0.47
C PRO A 244 6.59 15.15 -0.91
N ALA A 245 5.66 15.45 -0.01
CA ALA A 245 4.49 16.30 -0.31
C ALA A 245 4.83 17.63 -0.99
N ARG A 246 5.92 18.29 -0.57
CA ARG A 246 6.41 19.52 -1.20
C ARG A 246 6.76 19.36 -2.69
N ARG A 247 7.31 18.19 -3.08
CA ARG A 247 7.65 17.89 -4.46
C ARG A 247 6.40 17.54 -5.25
N LEU A 248 5.51 16.76 -4.67
CA LEU A 248 4.22 16.42 -5.25
C LEU A 248 3.46 17.69 -5.68
N ARG A 249 3.35 18.68 -4.79
CA ARG A 249 2.69 19.98 -5.04
C ARG A 249 3.34 20.80 -6.16
N ALA A 250 4.62 20.58 -6.44
CA ALA A 250 5.36 21.33 -7.45
C ALA A 250 5.31 20.68 -8.85
N LEU A 251 4.78 19.47 -8.97
CA LEU A 251 4.72 18.75 -10.25
C LEU A 251 3.45 19.10 -11.02
N ALA A 252 3.60 19.37 -12.31
CA ALA A 252 2.48 19.54 -13.23
C ALA A 252 2.01 18.22 -13.88
N ALA A 253 2.88 17.21 -13.91
CA ALA A 253 2.62 15.90 -14.52
C ALA A 253 3.43 14.81 -13.82
N ARG A 254 3.08 13.55 -14.08
CA ARG A 254 3.82 12.38 -13.60
C ARG A 254 5.31 12.49 -14.01
N PRO A 255 6.26 12.33 -13.07
CA PRO A 255 7.67 12.62 -13.35
C PRO A 255 8.44 11.46 -13.97
N LEU A 256 7.87 10.25 -14.02
CA LEU A 256 8.51 9.03 -14.54
C LEU A 256 7.56 8.29 -15.49
N SER A 257 8.13 7.41 -16.31
CA SER A 257 7.35 6.52 -17.19
C SER A 257 6.35 5.65 -16.40
N PRO A 258 5.28 5.14 -17.03
CA PRO A 258 4.34 4.23 -16.37
C PRO A 258 4.97 2.91 -15.88
N ALA A 259 6.16 2.56 -16.35
CA ALA A 259 6.87 1.35 -15.93
C ALA A 259 7.61 1.51 -14.60
N GLN A 260 7.89 2.74 -14.16
CA GLN A 260 8.61 3.03 -12.91
C GLN A 260 7.65 3.57 -11.86
N PRO A 261 7.61 3.00 -10.65
CA PRO A 261 6.64 3.38 -9.65
C PRO A 261 6.91 4.80 -9.11
N VAL A 262 5.83 5.57 -8.96
CA VAL A 262 5.82 6.89 -8.32
C VAL A 262 4.93 6.79 -7.09
N ILE A 263 5.52 6.94 -5.91
CA ILE A 263 4.78 6.93 -4.63
C ILE A 263 4.93 8.29 -3.97
N ALA A 264 3.89 8.81 -3.33
CA ALA A 264 3.95 10.12 -2.66
C ALA A 264 3.69 10.03 -1.15
N SER A 265 4.39 10.84 -0.36
CA SER A 265 3.97 11.16 1.01
C SER A 265 2.77 12.11 0.96
N CYS A 266 1.73 11.79 1.71
CA CYS A 266 0.53 12.61 1.86
C CYS A 266 0.16 12.76 3.34
N HIS A 267 -0.49 13.87 3.70
CA HIS A 267 -0.88 14.21 5.07
C HIS A 267 -2.34 14.69 5.15
N ASP A 268 -2.94 15.04 4.03
CA ASP A 268 -4.30 15.55 3.92
C ASP A 268 -4.99 15.06 2.63
N LEU A 269 -6.28 15.39 2.48
CA LEU A 269 -7.08 14.97 1.33
C LEU A 269 -6.63 15.62 0.02
N ASP A 270 -6.14 16.85 0.05
CA ASP A 270 -5.74 17.58 -1.15
C ASP A 270 -4.47 16.97 -1.74
N GLU A 271 -3.51 16.59 -0.90
CA GLU A 271 -2.32 15.85 -1.29
C GLU A 271 -2.67 14.47 -1.86
N LEU A 272 -3.62 13.74 -1.26
CA LEU A 272 -4.08 12.44 -1.78
C LEU A 272 -4.75 12.57 -3.15
N ARG A 273 -5.63 13.58 -3.32
CA ARG A 273 -6.28 13.86 -4.60
C ARG A 273 -5.27 14.27 -5.66
N LEU A 274 -4.27 15.08 -5.30
CA LEU A 274 -3.18 15.46 -6.20
C LEU A 274 -2.35 14.25 -6.60
N ALA A 275 -1.97 13.38 -5.66
CA ALA A 275 -1.25 12.14 -5.97
C ALA A 275 -2.02 11.24 -6.93
N GLN A 276 -3.34 11.10 -6.72
CA GLN A 276 -4.21 10.35 -7.62
C GLN A 276 -4.30 11.00 -9.01
N ALA A 277 -4.46 12.31 -9.08
CA ALA A 277 -4.57 13.05 -10.34
C ALA A 277 -3.27 13.01 -11.17
N LEU A 278 -2.11 13.07 -10.51
CA LEU A 278 -0.80 12.87 -11.14
C LEU A 278 -0.55 11.41 -11.52
N GLY A 279 -1.46 10.50 -11.18
CA GLY A 279 -1.36 9.09 -11.49
C GLY A 279 -0.25 8.39 -10.72
N CYS A 280 0.01 8.75 -9.45
CA CYS A 280 0.90 7.98 -8.58
C CYS A 280 0.39 6.53 -8.44
N ASP A 281 1.29 5.60 -8.16
CA ASP A 281 0.98 4.17 -7.99
C ASP A 281 0.47 3.85 -6.58
N ALA A 282 0.89 4.64 -5.61
CA ALA A 282 0.39 4.62 -4.24
C ALA A 282 0.66 5.96 -3.53
N ALA A 283 0.00 6.15 -2.39
CA ALA A 283 0.36 7.16 -1.40
C ALA A 283 0.80 6.51 -0.08
N VAL A 284 1.59 7.24 0.70
CA VAL A 284 1.94 6.92 2.08
C VAL A 284 1.33 8.02 2.94
N LEU A 285 0.31 7.67 3.73
CA LEU A 285 -0.45 8.61 4.55
C LEU A 285 -0.09 8.46 6.04
N GLY A 286 0.26 9.57 6.68
CA GLY A 286 0.53 9.62 8.11
C GLY A 286 1.10 10.97 8.57
N PRO A 287 1.58 11.07 9.83
CA PRO A 287 1.69 9.98 10.80
C PRO A 287 0.34 9.52 11.35
N VAL A 288 0.07 8.21 11.39
CA VAL A 288 -1.16 7.62 11.93
C VAL A 288 -1.16 7.58 13.46
N LEU A 289 -0.07 7.10 14.06
CA LEU A 289 0.15 7.08 15.50
C LEU A 289 1.22 8.11 15.90
N PRO A 290 1.34 8.48 17.19
CA PRO A 290 2.47 9.28 17.67
C PRO A 290 3.82 8.67 17.29
N THR A 291 4.79 9.50 16.92
CA THR A 291 6.09 9.03 16.42
C THR A 291 7.24 9.77 17.07
N ALA A 292 8.36 9.10 17.31
CA ALA A 292 9.57 9.79 17.77
C ALA A 292 10.20 10.68 16.68
N SER A 293 9.82 10.50 15.41
CA SER A 293 10.23 11.40 14.33
C SER A 293 9.51 12.75 14.37
N HIS A 294 8.34 12.82 15.04
CA HIS A 294 7.56 14.04 15.27
C HIS A 294 7.02 14.05 16.72
N PRO A 295 7.88 14.30 17.73
CA PRO A 295 7.48 14.26 19.14
C PRO A 295 6.38 15.28 19.46
N GLY A 296 5.39 14.88 20.26
CA GLY A 296 4.34 15.78 20.77
C GLY A 296 3.14 15.99 19.86
N GLN A 297 3.12 15.43 18.65
CA GLN A 297 1.95 15.49 17.76
C GLN A 297 1.12 14.20 17.89
N PRO A 298 -0.18 14.28 18.25
CA PRO A 298 -1.07 13.13 18.16
C PRO A 298 -1.24 12.83 16.66
N GLY A 299 -0.85 11.63 16.21
CA GLY A 299 -1.06 11.24 14.82
C GLY A 299 -2.53 11.35 14.40
N ILE A 300 -2.82 11.27 13.10
CA ILE A 300 -4.17 11.48 12.56
C ILE A 300 -5.20 10.46 13.07
N GLY A 301 -4.74 9.29 13.54
CA GLY A 301 -5.60 8.19 13.95
C GLY A 301 -6.22 7.42 12.79
N TRP A 302 -6.67 6.20 13.08
CA TRP A 302 -7.23 5.29 12.08
C TRP A 302 -8.60 5.73 11.53
N GLU A 303 -9.39 6.42 12.34
CA GLU A 303 -10.70 6.95 11.94
C GLU A 303 -10.54 8.03 10.86
N THR A 304 -9.64 8.99 11.09
CA THR A 304 -9.29 10.02 10.08
C THR A 304 -8.66 9.39 8.85
N PHE A 305 -7.78 8.40 9.01
CA PHE A 305 -7.20 7.67 7.88
C PHE A 305 -8.30 7.06 6.98
N ALA A 306 -9.26 6.35 7.58
CA ALA A 306 -10.36 5.73 6.86
C ALA A 306 -11.30 6.77 6.22
N ALA A 307 -11.53 7.91 6.89
CA ALA A 307 -12.34 9.00 6.35
C ALA A 307 -11.68 9.65 5.11
N LEU A 308 -10.37 9.89 5.14
CA LEU A 308 -9.63 10.41 3.99
C LEU A 308 -9.62 9.43 2.81
N ARG A 309 -9.52 8.13 3.10
CA ARG A 309 -9.57 7.05 2.11
C ARG A 309 -10.88 7.03 1.33
N GLU A 310 -12.01 7.35 1.95
CA GLU A 310 -13.32 7.32 1.28
C GLU A 310 -13.35 8.11 -0.03
N ASP A 311 -12.57 9.18 -0.12
CA ASP A 311 -12.56 10.11 -1.24
C ASP A 311 -11.46 9.83 -2.29
N VAL A 312 -10.68 8.76 -2.12
CA VAL A 312 -9.60 8.38 -3.07
C VAL A 312 -9.49 6.87 -3.30
N ALA A 313 -9.34 6.48 -4.57
CA ALA A 313 -9.15 5.10 -5.01
C ALA A 313 -7.66 4.69 -5.04
N LEU A 314 -6.75 5.67 -5.02
CA LEU A 314 -5.29 5.47 -5.06
C LEU A 314 -4.84 4.53 -3.94
N PRO A 315 -4.12 3.43 -4.19
CA PRO A 315 -3.62 2.54 -3.12
C PRO A 315 -2.81 3.29 -2.05
N MET A 316 -2.95 2.90 -0.78
CA MET A 316 -2.36 3.63 0.34
C MET A 316 -1.60 2.72 1.30
N TYR A 317 -0.44 3.16 1.76
CA TYR A 317 0.22 2.63 2.95
C TYR A 317 -0.01 3.58 4.13
N ALA A 318 -0.18 3.04 5.32
CA ALA A 318 -0.15 3.82 6.55
C ALA A 318 1.30 3.99 7.03
N ILE A 319 1.67 5.17 7.55
CA ILE A 319 2.99 5.40 8.17
C ILE A 319 2.84 6.10 9.52
N GLY A 320 3.84 5.93 10.38
CA GLY A 320 4.02 6.71 11.60
C GLY A 320 3.62 5.94 12.84
N GLY A 321 4.64 5.53 13.61
CA GLY A 321 4.48 4.81 14.88
C GLY A 321 4.13 3.32 14.72
N LEU A 322 4.13 2.80 13.49
CA LEU A 322 3.70 1.45 13.15
C LEU A 322 4.83 0.43 13.23
N GLN A 323 4.47 -0.80 13.55
CA GLN A 323 5.29 -2.01 13.63
C GLN A 323 4.85 -3.04 12.58
N ARG A 324 5.69 -4.03 12.28
CA ARG A 324 5.38 -5.11 11.32
C ARG A 324 3.97 -5.73 11.49
N ASP A 325 3.53 -5.94 12.72
CA ASP A 325 2.27 -6.61 13.02
C ASP A 325 1.03 -5.71 12.80
N ASP A 326 1.22 -4.41 12.53
CA ASP A 326 0.14 -3.47 12.26
C ASP A 326 -0.46 -3.58 10.85
N VAL A 327 0.04 -4.48 10.00
CA VAL A 327 -0.52 -4.70 8.66
C VAL A 327 -2.01 -5.07 8.72
N ALA A 328 -2.41 -5.90 9.68
CA ALA A 328 -3.80 -6.32 9.82
C ALA A 328 -4.74 -5.16 10.20
N ILE A 329 -4.31 -4.28 11.12
CA ILE A 329 -5.09 -3.09 11.47
C ILE A 329 -5.12 -2.10 10.30
N ALA A 330 -3.99 -1.88 9.62
CA ALA A 330 -3.92 -1.00 8.46
C ALA A 330 -4.90 -1.41 7.36
N ARG A 331 -5.00 -2.73 7.10
CA ARG A 331 -5.93 -3.31 6.13
C ARG A 331 -7.39 -3.16 6.50
N ARG A 332 -7.75 -3.17 7.78
CA ARG A 332 -9.12 -2.86 8.23
C ARG A 332 -9.53 -1.39 8.01
N HIS A 333 -8.56 -0.51 7.81
CA HIS A 333 -8.80 0.92 7.57
C HIS A 333 -8.52 1.34 6.12
N GLY A 334 -8.39 0.38 5.19
CA GLY A 334 -8.24 0.66 3.75
C GLY A 334 -6.83 0.88 3.26
N ALA A 335 -5.81 0.71 4.12
CA ALA A 335 -4.43 0.67 3.66
C ALA A 335 -4.10 -0.74 3.11
N GLN A 336 -3.33 -0.83 2.04
CA GLN A 336 -2.85 -2.13 1.56
C GLN A 336 -1.80 -2.76 2.49
N GLY A 337 -1.18 -1.93 3.33
CA GLY A 337 -0.15 -2.29 4.29
C GLY A 337 0.41 -1.07 5.00
N ILE A 338 1.65 -1.19 5.50
CA ILE A 338 2.34 -0.14 6.25
C ILE A 338 3.66 0.27 5.59
N ALA A 339 4.06 1.51 5.81
CA ALA A 339 5.42 1.98 5.62
C ALA A 339 6.04 2.30 6.98
N ALA A 340 7.32 1.96 7.17
CA ALA A 340 7.99 2.22 8.43
C ALA A 340 9.52 2.26 8.29
N ILE A 341 10.14 2.98 9.21
CA ILE A 341 11.59 2.99 9.46
C ILE A 341 11.83 2.07 10.66
N ARG A 342 11.84 2.61 11.88
CA ARG A 342 12.19 1.85 13.11
C ARG A 342 11.35 0.60 13.36
N GLY A 343 10.08 0.58 12.97
CA GLY A 343 9.22 -0.59 13.19
C GLY A 343 9.45 -1.77 12.23
N LEU A 344 10.36 -1.63 11.26
CA LEU A 344 10.73 -2.70 10.34
C LEU A 344 12.22 -3.04 10.41
N TRP A 345 13.08 -2.04 10.56
CA TRP A 345 14.51 -2.25 10.63
C TRP A 345 14.92 -2.78 12.00
N PRO A 346 15.70 -3.87 12.08
CA PRO A 346 16.28 -4.31 13.34
C PRO A 346 17.21 -3.21 13.89
N GLY A 347 17.10 -2.95 15.20
CA GLY A 347 18.08 -2.13 15.93
C GLY A 347 19.32 -2.93 16.33
#